data_AF-A0AA38HCC9-F1
#
_entry.id   AF-A0AA38HCC9-F1
#
_cell.length_a   1.000
_cell.length_b   1.000
_cell.length_c   1.000
_cell.angle_alpha   90.00
_cell.angle_beta   90.00
_cell.angle_gamma   90.00
#
_symmetry.space_group_name_H-M   'P 1'
#
loop_
_entity.id
_entity.type
_entity.pdbx_description
1 polymer ?
#
loop_
_entity_poly.entity_id
_entity_poly.type
_entity_poly.pdbx_seq_one_letter_code
_entity_poly.pdbx_strand_id
1 'polypeptide(L)'
;MAKSLRAKSKQANRRKKRNDENSHYAAVEASRLKAVSDRLLGKDKKEGEAAGAGAGAEGAEGAEGAEGAGEAIEVEEENMGEAPKKISTSGPRQNRRQEWRESKGMDPKPKSIGQNKQGKPIASRKAGRNKRRR
;
A
#
# COMPACT_ATOMS: atom_id res chain seq x y z
N MET A 1 -25.49 -0.37 -41.13
CA MET A 1 -25.77 -0.47 -39.68
C MET A 1 -24.75 0.33 -38.88
N ALA A 2 -25.20 1.13 -37.91
CA ALA A 2 -24.28 1.85 -37.01
C ALA A 2 -23.57 0.90 -36.04
N LYS A 3 -22.37 1.28 -35.58
CA LYS A 3 -21.61 0.50 -34.58
C LYS A 3 -22.14 0.79 -33.18
N SER A 4 -22.36 -0.24 -32.36
CA SER A 4 -22.78 -0.09 -30.96
C SER A 4 -21.68 0.54 -30.09
N LEU A 5 -22.07 1.08 -28.93
CA LEU A 5 -21.11 1.63 -27.94
C LEU A 5 -20.09 0.59 -27.44
N ARG A 6 -20.48 -0.69 -27.43
CA ARG A 6 -19.65 -1.82 -27.00
C ARG A 6 -18.91 -2.50 -28.17
N ALA A 7 -19.02 -1.97 -29.38
CA ALA A 7 -18.31 -2.51 -30.53
C ALA A 7 -16.79 -2.45 -30.30
N LYS A 8 -16.11 -3.59 -30.48
CA LYS A 8 -14.68 -3.74 -30.19
C LYS A 8 -13.80 -2.71 -30.93
N SER A 9 -14.10 -2.44 -32.20
CA SER A 9 -13.39 -1.42 -32.99
C SER A 9 -13.54 0.00 -32.42
N LYS A 10 -14.72 0.36 -31.91
CA LYS A 10 -14.94 1.67 -31.27
C LYS A 10 -14.25 1.73 -29.91
N GLN A 11 -14.29 0.66 -29.12
CA GLN A 11 -13.59 0.60 -27.83
C GLN A 11 -12.06 0.66 -28.01
N ALA A 12 -11.50 -0.06 -28.98
CA ALA A 12 -10.07 -0.02 -29.30
C ALA A 12 -9.62 1.39 -29.67
N ASN A 13 -10.34 2.07 -30.57
CA ASN A 13 -10.03 3.45 -30.95
C ASN A 13 -10.15 4.43 -29.76
N ARG A 14 -11.13 4.23 -28.87
CA ARG A 14 -11.27 5.04 -27.65
C ARG A 14 -10.12 4.80 -26.68
N ARG A 15 -9.66 3.55 -26.52
CA ARG A 15 -8.51 3.21 -25.68
C ARG A 15 -7.24 3.85 -26.22
N LYS A 16 -6.99 3.72 -27.53
CA LYS A 16 -5.87 4.34 -28.23
C LYS A 16 -5.84 5.86 -27.97
N LYS A 17 -6.96 6.55 -28.19
CA LYS A 17 -7.08 7.99 -27.92
C LYS A 17 -6.84 8.41 -26.46
N ARG A 18 -7.04 7.53 -25.48
CA ARG A 18 -6.82 7.86 -24.06
C ARG A 18 -5.40 7.56 -23.61
N ASN A 19 -4.83 6.46 -24.10
CA ASN A 19 -3.59 5.90 -23.58
C ASN A 19 -2.36 6.26 -24.43
N ASP A 20 -2.55 6.74 -25.66
CA ASP A 20 -1.42 7.25 -26.46
C ASP A 20 -0.82 8.47 -25.76
N GLU A 21 0.49 8.46 -25.53
CA GLU A 21 1.24 9.51 -24.83
C GLU A 21 1.09 10.89 -25.50
N ASN A 22 1.00 10.90 -26.84
CA ASN A 22 0.80 12.10 -27.64
C ASN A 22 -0.66 12.55 -27.75
N SER A 23 -1.60 11.92 -27.05
CA SER A 23 -3.00 12.30 -27.10
C SER A 23 -3.31 13.49 -26.19
N HIS A 24 -4.20 14.37 -26.63
CA HIS A 24 -4.69 15.47 -25.79
C HIS A 24 -5.33 14.99 -24.48
N TYR A 25 -5.93 13.78 -24.48
CA TYR A 25 -6.53 13.20 -23.28
C TYR A 25 -5.47 12.87 -22.23
N ALA A 26 -4.36 12.24 -22.63
CA ALA A 26 -3.26 11.91 -21.73
C ALA A 26 -2.62 13.18 -21.13
N ALA A 27 -2.41 14.23 -21.94
CA ALA A 27 -1.83 15.48 -21.46
C ALA A 27 -2.69 16.17 -20.38
N VAL A 28 -4.02 16.23 -20.59
CA VAL A 28 -4.96 16.83 -19.62
C VAL A 28 -5.07 15.98 -18.34
N GLU A 29 -5.01 14.66 -18.46
CA GLU A 29 -5.01 13.78 -17.29
C GLU A 29 -3.74 13.96 -16.47
N ALA A 30 -2.57 14.02 -17.13
CA ALA A 30 -1.28 14.26 -16.48
C ALA A 30 -1.25 15.62 -15.75
N SER A 31 -1.78 16.68 -16.35
CA SER A 31 -1.83 18.00 -15.70
C SER A 31 -2.71 17.99 -14.44
N ARG A 32 -3.85 17.30 -14.48
CA ARG A 32 -4.75 17.16 -13.32
C ARG A 32 -4.10 16.34 -12.21
N LEU A 33 -3.48 15.21 -12.56
CA LEU A 33 -2.77 14.38 -11.60
C LEU A 33 -1.63 15.14 -10.92
N LYS A 34 -0.88 15.93 -11.70
CA LYS A 34 0.17 16.80 -11.16
C LYS A 34 -0.38 17.81 -10.16
N ALA A 35 -1.42 18.57 -10.53
CA ALA A 35 -2.04 19.55 -9.64
C ALA A 35 -2.57 18.93 -8.34
N VAL A 36 -3.18 17.73 -8.41
CA VAL A 36 -3.61 16.99 -7.21
C VAL A 36 -2.41 16.56 -6.37
N SER A 37 -1.34 16.07 -7.00
CA SER A 37 -0.14 15.66 -6.29
C SER A 37 0.56 16.83 -5.60
N ASP A 38 0.61 18.00 -6.25
CA ASP A 38 1.22 19.21 -5.70
C ASP A 38 0.41 19.73 -4.49
N ARG A 39 -0.93 19.67 -4.57
CA ARG A 39 -1.83 20.01 -3.45
C ARG A 39 -1.71 19.06 -2.27
N LEU A 40 -1.59 17.75 -2.52
CA LEU A 40 -1.43 16.74 -1.45
C LEU A 40 -0.06 16.82 -0.78
N LEU A 41 0.99 17.12 -1.56
CA LEU A 41 2.34 17.28 -1.05
C LEU A 41 2.59 18.69 -0.47
N GLY A 42 1.60 19.58 -0.51
CA GLY A 42 1.70 20.93 0.03
C GLY A 42 2.68 21.83 -0.73
N LYS A 43 3.07 21.48 -1.96
CA LYS A 43 3.98 22.29 -2.78
C LYS A 43 3.37 23.63 -3.22
N ASP A 44 2.04 23.73 -3.16
CA ASP A 44 1.31 24.98 -3.38
C ASP A 44 1.36 25.91 -2.15
N LYS A 45 1.79 25.40 -0.97
CA LYS A 45 2.06 26.23 0.21
C LYS A 45 3.47 26.80 0.06
N LYS A 46 3.56 27.96 -0.57
CA LYS A 46 4.81 28.70 -0.75
C LYS A 46 5.48 28.92 0.60
N GLU A 47 6.78 28.64 0.68
CA GLU A 47 7.67 28.95 1.80
C GLU A 47 7.43 30.39 2.28
N GLY A 48 6.84 30.53 3.47
CA GLY A 48 6.51 31.85 4.04
C GLY A 48 5.19 31.94 4.80
N GLU A 49 4.33 30.92 4.75
CA GLU A 49 3.16 30.86 5.62
C GLU A 49 3.27 29.64 6.54
N ALA A 50 3.59 29.97 7.79
CA ALA A 50 3.86 29.07 8.88
C ALA A 50 2.70 28.10 9.16
N ALA A 51 3.04 27.07 9.92
CA ALA A 51 2.12 26.16 10.57
C ALA A 51 0.84 26.87 11.08
N GLY A 52 -0.33 26.33 10.73
CA GLY A 52 -1.60 26.67 11.39
C GLY A 52 -2.64 27.31 10.48
N ALA A 53 -3.38 26.49 9.74
CA ALA A 53 -4.77 26.80 9.36
C ALA A 53 -5.48 25.49 8.96
N GLY A 54 -5.67 24.63 9.97
CA GLY A 54 -6.84 23.76 9.97
C GLY A 54 -8.09 24.64 10.07
N ALA A 55 -9.10 24.28 9.29
CA ALA A 55 -10.51 24.59 9.44
C ALA A 55 -10.92 25.59 10.55
N GLY A 56 -11.61 26.67 10.14
CA GLY A 56 -12.56 27.38 10.99
C GLY A 56 -11.94 28.24 12.09
N ALA A 57 -11.66 29.51 11.78
CA ALA A 57 -11.47 30.54 12.80
C ALA A 57 -12.84 31.17 13.15
N GLU A 58 -13.57 30.54 14.05
CA GLU A 58 -14.26 31.24 15.14
C GLU A 58 -13.77 30.59 16.45
N GLY A 59 -13.14 31.37 17.33
CA GLY A 59 -12.99 31.01 18.75
C GLY A 59 -11.57 30.72 19.26
N ALA A 60 -10.91 31.78 19.73
CA ALA A 60 -10.25 31.93 21.05
C ALA A 60 -9.18 30.91 21.56
N GLU A 61 -7.98 31.49 21.79
CA GLU A 61 -7.04 31.38 22.93
C GLU A 61 -6.42 30.03 23.40
N GLY A 62 -5.12 30.10 23.73
CA GLY A 62 -4.36 29.13 24.55
C GLY A 62 -3.17 28.53 23.79
N ALA A 63 -1.99 29.16 23.75
CA ALA A 63 -0.94 29.17 24.79
C ALA A 63 -0.12 27.86 24.89
N GLU A 64 1.18 28.04 24.64
CA GLU A 64 2.35 27.29 25.10
C GLU A 64 2.73 25.91 24.54
N GLY A 65 3.99 25.85 24.09
CA GLY A 65 4.92 24.80 24.52
C GLY A 65 5.35 23.80 23.46
N ALA A 66 6.52 24.01 22.85
CA ALA A 66 7.40 22.92 22.42
C ALA A 66 8.79 23.47 22.02
N GLU A 67 9.63 23.75 23.02
CA GLU A 67 11.07 23.54 22.88
C GLU A 67 11.32 22.03 22.72
N GLY A 68 12.21 21.66 21.79
CA GLY A 68 12.53 20.27 21.53
C GLY A 68 13.83 20.15 20.75
N ALA A 69 14.92 20.05 21.50
CA ALA A 69 16.30 19.94 21.05
C ALA A 69 16.50 18.85 19.98
N GLY A 70 17.29 19.20 18.95
CA GLY A 70 17.85 18.24 18.00
C GLY A 70 18.94 17.42 18.70
N GLU A 71 18.57 16.25 19.19
CA GLU A 71 19.50 15.25 19.72
C GLU A 71 20.09 14.48 18.55
N ALA A 72 21.38 14.73 18.28
CA ALA A 72 22.19 13.98 17.33
C ALA A 72 22.36 12.56 17.85
N ILE A 73 21.77 11.58 17.15
CA ILE A 73 21.93 10.17 17.46
C ILE A 73 23.33 9.74 17.03
N GLU A 74 24.19 9.57 18.03
CA GLU A 74 25.49 8.94 17.98
C GLU A 74 25.33 7.48 17.53
N VAL A 75 25.85 7.14 16.36
CA VAL A 75 25.86 5.76 15.84
C VAL A 75 27.08 5.06 16.43
N GLU A 76 26.87 4.35 17.54
CA GLU A 76 27.86 3.46 18.13
C GLU A 76 28.09 2.26 17.18
N GLU A 77 29.30 2.22 16.62
CA GLU A 77 29.78 1.26 15.63
C GLU A 77 30.37 0.03 16.32
N GLU A 78 29.56 -0.76 17.04
CA GLU A 78 30.05 -1.98 17.71
C GLU A 78 29.07 -3.17 17.61
N ASN A 79 29.09 -3.87 16.45
CA ASN A 79 28.97 -5.35 16.35
C ASN A 79 28.81 -5.82 14.88
N MET A 80 29.88 -5.74 14.08
CA MET A 80 29.94 -6.32 12.72
C MET A 80 30.39 -7.79 12.74
N GLY A 81 29.69 -8.66 13.48
CA GLY A 81 30.06 -10.10 13.60
C GLY A 81 28.91 -11.11 13.48
N GLU A 82 27.66 -10.71 13.68
CA GLU A 82 26.52 -11.63 13.56
C GLU A 82 25.87 -11.49 12.18
N ALA A 83 25.74 -12.61 11.47
CA ALA A 83 24.93 -12.67 10.24
C ALA A 83 23.55 -12.02 10.51
N PRO A 84 23.01 -11.19 9.59
CA PRO A 84 21.81 -10.41 9.86
C PRO A 84 20.68 -11.35 10.23
N LYS A 85 20.22 -11.28 11.49
CA LYS A 85 19.04 -11.99 11.97
C LYS A 85 17.91 -11.60 11.00
N LYS A 86 17.33 -12.59 10.31
CA LYS A 86 16.20 -12.35 9.40
C LYS A 86 15.03 -11.85 10.25
N ILE A 87 14.87 -10.53 10.32
CA ILE A 87 13.73 -9.89 10.96
C ILE A 87 12.52 -10.22 10.08
N SER A 88 11.66 -11.13 10.56
CA SER A 88 10.39 -11.42 9.93
C SER A 88 9.49 -10.20 10.05
N THR A 89 9.35 -9.44 8.96
CA THR A 89 8.39 -8.32 8.87
C THR A 89 6.93 -8.77 8.93
N SER A 90 6.68 -10.09 8.95
CA SER A 90 5.37 -10.67 9.21
C SER A 90 5.23 -11.08 10.67
N GLY A 91 5.28 -10.10 11.58
CA GLY A 91 4.87 -10.30 12.98
C GLY A 91 3.42 -10.84 13.08
N PRO A 92 3.00 -11.32 14.26
CA PRO A 92 1.65 -11.83 14.47
C PRO A 92 0.62 -10.76 14.09
N ARG A 93 -0.26 -11.07 13.13
CA ARG A 93 -1.20 -10.10 12.54
C ARG A 93 -2.44 -9.85 13.43
N GLN A 94 -2.35 -10.14 14.73
CA GLN A 94 -3.46 -10.04 15.72
C GLN A 94 -4.80 -10.42 15.09
N ASN A 95 -4.82 -11.57 14.41
CA ASN A 95 -6.04 -12.05 13.78
C ASN A 95 -6.81 -12.79 14.86
N ARG A 96 -8.11 -12.47 15.04
CA ARG A 96 -9.02 -13.16 15.96
C ARG A 96 -8.93 -14.69 15.90
N ARG A 97 -8.64 -15.26 14.72
CA ARG A 97 -8.43 -16.72 14.56
C ARG A 97 -7.12 -17.22 15.18
N GLN A 98 -6.05 -16.43 15.16
CA GLN A 98 -4.78 -16.76 15.83
C GLN A 98 -4.95 -16.69 17.34
N GLU A 99 -5.55 -15.61 17.84
CA GLU A 99 -5.85 -15.43 19.27
C GLU A 99 -6.73 -16.55 19.83
N TRP A 100 -7.82 -16.91 19.13
CA TRP A 100 -8.67 -18.03 19.55
C TRP A 100 -7.92 -19.38 19.55
N ARG A 101 -6.94 -19.56 18.68
CA ARG A 101 -6.12 -20.78 18.64
C ARG A 101 -5.12 -20.79 19.78
N GLU A 102 -4.43 -19.67 20.01
CA GLU A 102 -3.50 -19.48 21.13
C GLU A 102 -4.24 -19.65 22.47
N SER A 103 -5.42 -19.06 22.63
CA SER A 103 -6.26 -19.25 23.83
C SER A 103 -6.76 -20.69 24.02
N LYS A 104 -6.74 -21.49 22.95
CA LYS A 104 -7.09 -22.92 22.97
C LYS A 104 -5.85 -23.82 22.98
N GLY A 105 -4.65 -23.27 23.20
CA GLY A 105 -3.39 -24.02 23.23
C GLY A 105 -3.00 -24.64 21.88
N MET A 106 -3.55 -24.15 20.77
CA MET A 106 -3.24 -24.61 19.41
C MET A 106 -2.22 -23.69 18.74
N ASP A 107 -1.43 -24.23 17.81
CA ASP A 107 -0.53 -23.44 16.96
C ASP A 107 -1.30 -22.30 16.24
N PRO A 108 -0.82 -21.04 16.24
CA PRO A 108 -1.53 -19.90 15.67
C PRO A 108 -1.78 -20.04 14.16
N LYS A 109 -0.89 -20.74 13.45
CA LYS A 109 -1.06 -21.10 12.05
C LYS A 109 -1.07 -22.62 11.89
N PRO A 110 -2.07 -23.21 11.21
CA PRO A 110 -2.06 -24.64 10.96
C PRO A 110 -0.85 -25.02 10.10
N LYS A 111 -0.06 -25.98 10.58
CA LYS A 111 1.06 -26.58 9.83
C LYS A 111 0.48 -27.38 8.65
N SER A 112 1.14 -27.37 7.50
CA SER A 112 0.76 -28.24 6.37
C SER A 112 1.10 -29.68 6.72
N ILE A 113 0.10 -30.55 6.82
CA ILE A 113 0.30 -31.96 7.14
C ILE A 113 0.47 -32.74 5.82
N GLY A 114 1.62 -33.36 5.65
CA GLY A 114 1.89 -34.31 4.57
C GLY A 114 2.32 -33.71 3.22
N GLN A 115 2.73 -34.61 2.33
CA GLN A 115 3.11 -34.33 0.96
C GLN A 115 2.07 -34.94 0.00
N ASN A 116 1.83 -34.28 -1.13
CA ASN A 116 1.02 -34.86 -2.20
C ASN A 116 1.80 -35.97 -2.91
N LYS A 117 1.14 -36.73 -3.80
CA LYS A 117 1.79 -37.79 -4.62
C LYS A 117 2.96 -37.29 -5.50
N GLN A 118 3.14 -35.97 -5.62
CA GLN A 118 4.21 -35.32 -6.37
C GLN A 118 5.33 -34.79 -5.46
N GLY A 119 5.35 -35.16 -4.18
CA GLY A 119 6.37 -34.75 -3.19
C GLY A 119 6.26 -33.29 -2.70
N LYS A 120 5.21 -32.56 -3.08
CA LYS A 120 5.01 -31.16 -2.67
C LYS A 120 4.14 -31.07 -1.42
N PRO A 121 4.39 -30.12 -0.49
CA PRO A 121 3.51 -29.90 0.67
C PRO A 121 2.06 -29.70 0.23
N ILE A 122 1.13 -30.39 0.90
CA ILE A 122 -0.30 -30.31 0.58
C ILE A 122 -0.78 -28.88 0.85
N ALA A 123 -1.32 -28.22 -0.18
CA ALA A 123 -1.87 -26.87 -0.04
C ALA A 123 -3.08 -26.88 0.90
N SER A 124 -3.12 -25.94 1.86
CA SER A 124 -4.19 -25.84 2.87
C SER A 124 -5.57 -25.48 2.28
N ARG A 125 -5.63 -25.01 1.03
CA ARG A 125 -6.88 -24.76 0.30
C ARG A 125 -6.77 -25.31 -1.13
N LYS A 126 -7.74 -26.12 -1.53
CA LYS A 126 -7.84 -26.80 -2.85
C LYS A 126 -6.71 -27.80 -3.14
N ALA A 127 -6.31 -28.59 -2.15
CA ALA A 127 -5.58 -29.84 -2.43
C ALA A 127 -6.43 -30.71 -3.38
N GLY A 128 -5.91 -31.02 -4.56
CA GLY A 128 -6.55 -31.95 -5.50
C GLY A 128 -7.66 -31.39 -6.41
N ARG A 129 -7.94 -30.08 -6.44
CA ARG A 129 -8.85 -29.57 -7.48
C ARG A 129 -8.13 -29.57 -8.82
N ASN A 130 -8.50 -30.49 -9.70
CA ASN A 130 -7.92 -30.58 -11.04
C ASN A 130 -8.03 -29.21 -11.72
N LYS A 131 -6.91 -28.74 -12.30
CA LYS A 131 -6.84 -27.43 -12.97
C LYS A 131 -7.92 -27.45 -14.05
N ARG A 132 -9.02 -26.71 -13.85
CA ARG A 132 -10.08 -26.58 -14.86
C ARG A 132 -9.38 -26.07 -16.12
N ARG A 133 -9.18 -26.95 -17.10
CA ARG A 133 -8.63 -26.59 -18.41
C ARG A 133 -9.63 -25.58 -18.97
N ARG A 134 -9.14 -24.36 -19.17
CA ARG A 134 -9.85 -23.35 -19.97
C ARG A 134 -9.64 -23.70 -21.43
#